data_AF-A0A426ZMD5-F1
#
_entry.id   AF-A0A426ZMD5-F1
#
_cell.length_a   1.000
_cell.length_b   1.000
_cell.length_c   1.000
_cell.angle_alpha   90.00
_cell.angle_beta   90.00
_cell.angle_gamma   90.00
#
_symmetry.space_group_name_H-M   'P 1'
#
loop_
_entity.id
_entity.type
_entity.pdbx_description
1 polymer ?
#
loop_
_entity_poly.entity_id
_entity_poly.type
_entity_poly.pdbx_seq_one_letter_code
_entity_poly.pdbx_strand_id
1 'polypeptide(L)'
;MRPEDMDYTRPVQPANSAPDLGGEVAAALAAASIVFRDDGAYSQKLLKGAATVYKFARDPGHRTPYSQGNRYIEPFYNSTGYWDEYMWSAAWMFYASGNKSYIQFATDPRLPKNAKAFLQIPDLGVFSWDNKLPGAQLLLTRLRLFLNPGYPYEESLSGYHNTTGINMCMKLQRFNLWGCSYGGGMGCAGGLIQLNHGRPQPLQYAVNAAFLASLYADYLDAANIPGYDCGPYYFSADSLRSFATSQVNYVLGDNPRKMSYVVGYGRNYPKHVHHRGASIPHNGVKYSCKGGWKWRDAKTANPNTITGAMVGGPDRFDRFSDSRPNYNYTEPTLAGNAGLVAALVSLTSTTSSAGVDTNTIFSAVPPLYPGSPPPPAPWKP
;
A
#
# COMPACT_ATOMS: atom_id res chain seq x y z
N MET A 1 25.27 6.20 -17.08
CA MET A 1 25.00 7.64 -17.12
C MET A 1 24.18 8.06 -15.91
N ARG A 2 24.38 9.29 -15.45
CA ARG A 2 23.49 9.94 -14.49
C ARG A 2 22.19 10.34 -15.21
N PRO A 3 21.06 10.52 -14.51
CA PRO A 3 19.80 10.93 -15.13
C PRO A 3 19.91 12.21 -15.97
N GLU A 4 20.63 13.22 -15.48
CA GLU A 4 20.87 14.50 -16.15
C GLU A 4 21.80 14.41 -17.37
N ASP A 5 22.51 13.29 -17.54
CA ASP A 5 23.38 13.01 -18.68
C ASP A 5 22.70 12.10 -19.74
N MET A 6 21.40 11.84 -19.62
CA MET A 6 20.68 11.02 -20.60
C MET A 6 20.64 11.70 -21.98
N ASP A 7 21.21 11.03 -22.97
CA ASP A 7 21.31 11.50 -24.37
C ASP A 7 20.51 10.65 -25.37
N TYR A 8 19.80 9.62 -24.89
CA TYR A 8 18.96 8.76 -25.70
C TYR A 8 17.49 9.19 -25.70
N THR A 9 16.76 8.84 -26.77
CA THR A 9 15.32 9.11 -26.89
C THR A 9 14.52 8.42 -25.77
N ARG A 10 13.62 9.17 -25.14
CA ARG A 10 12.72 8.69 -24.08
C ARG A 10 11.28 8.67 -24.61
N PRO A 11 10.84 7.59 -25.27
CA PRO A 11 9.52 7.54 -25.90
C PRO A 11 8.40 7.56 -24.85
N VAL A 12 7.30 8.22 -25.21
CA VAL A 12 6.05 8.19 -24.44
C VAL A 12 5.14 7.14 -25.05
N GLN A 13 4.55 6.29 -24.21
CA GLN A 13 3.58 5.28 -24.63
C GLN A 13 2.19 5.69 -24.13
N PRO A 14 1.27 6.12 -25.02
CA PRO A 14 -0.11 6.35 -24.64
C PRO A 14 -0.83 5.01 -24.40
N ALA A 15 -1.76 4.99 -23.45
CA ALA A 15 -2.64 3.86 -23.22
C ALA A 15 -4.06 4.23 -23.66
N ASN A 16 -4.62 3.46 -24.60
CA ASN A 16 -6.01 3.59 -25.04
C ASN A 16 -6.96 2.69 -24.23
N SER A 17 -6.40 1.76 -23.45
CA SER A 17 -7.08 0.92 -22.48
C SER A 17 -6.11 0.65 -21.35
N ALA A 18 -6.51 0.96 -20.12
CA ALA A 18 -5.70 0.77 -18.92
C ALA A 18 -6.57 0.91 -17.66
N PRO A 19 -7.50 -0.02 -17.41
CA PRO A 19 -8.44 0.05 -16.29
C PRO A 19 -7.75 0.01 -14.93
N ASP A 20 -6.68 -0.76 -14.82
CA ASP A 20 -5.79 -0.88 -13.67
C ASP A 20 -5.01 0.42 -13.42
N LEU A 21 -4.13 0.82 -14.35
CA LEU A 21 -3.31 2.02 -14.20
C LEU A 21 -4.18 3.28 -14.05
N GLY A 22 -5.26 3.39 -14.83
CA GLY A 22 -6.20 4.51 -14.71
C GLY A 22 -6.95 4.50 -13.38
N GLY A 23 -7.34 3.33 -12.86
CA GLY A 23 -7.93 3.19 -11.53
C GLY A 23 -6.98 3.67 -10.43
N GLU A 24 -5.71 3.23 -10.47
CA GLU A 24 -4.70 3.65 -9.49
C GLU A 24 -4.41 5.16 -9.55
N VAL A 25 -4.30 5.74 -10.75
CA VAL A 25 -4.12 7.19 -10.92
C VAL A 25 -5.33 7.96 -10.40
N ALA A 26 -6.55 7.49 -10.65
CA ALA A 26 -7.76 8.10 -10.12
C ALA A 26 -7.78 8.06 -8.58
N ALA A 27 -7.42 6.92 -7.99
CA ALA A 27 -7.30 6.74 -6.53
C ALA A 27 -6.27 7.70 -5.94
N ALA A 28 -5.08 7.81 -6.54
CA ALA A 28 -4.02 8.69 -6.07
C ALA A 28 -4.43 10.18 -6.11
N LEU A 29 -5.05 10.62 -7.22
CA LEU A 29 -5.53 12.01 -7.36
C LEU A 29 -6.68 12.31 -6.39
N ALA A 30 -7.60 11.36 -6.19
CA ALA A 30 -8.70 11.49 -5.22
C ALA A 30 -8.17 11.58 -3.78
N ALA A 31 -7.26 10.68 -3.38
CA ALA A 31 -6.62 10.71 -2.07
C ALA A 31 -5.86 12.03 -1.84
N ALA A 32 -5.09 12.49 -2.84
CA ALA A 32 -4.38 13.76 -2.77
C ALA A 32 -5.33 14.95 -2.63
N SER A 33 -6.49 14.94 -3.30
CA SER A 33 -7.47 16.03 -3.18
C SER A 33 -8.00 16.21 -1.75
N ILE A 34 -8.07 15.13 -0.96
CA ILE A 34 -8.44 15.18 0.46
C ILE A 34 -7.31 15.82 1.28
N VAL A 35 -6.05 15.44 1.01
CA VAL A 35 -4.87 16.01 1.70
C VAL A 35 -4.74 17.51 1.45
N PHE A 36 -4.94 17.94 0.19
CA PHE A 36 -4.81 19.34 -0.21
C PHE A 36 -6.10 20.15 -0.06
N ARG A 37 -7.07 19.70 0.74
CA ARG A 37 -8.38 20.38 0.89
C ARG A 37 -8.28 21.85 1.31
N ASP A 38 -7.22 22.22 2.04
CA ASP A 38 -7.00 23.59 2.51
C ASP A 38 -6.59 24.53 1.35
N ASP A 39 -6.07 23.98 0.25
CA ASP A 39 -5.97 24.65 -1.05
C ASP A 39 -7.14 24.19 -1.94
N GLY A 40 -8.28 24.87 -1.78
CA GLY A 40 -9.52 24.49 -2.46
C GLY A 40 -9.39 24.45 -3.99
N ALA A 41 -8.59 25.34 -4.59
CA ALA A 41 -8.39 25.37 -6.04
C ALA A 41 -7.58 24.16 -6.52
N TYR A 42 -6.51 23.81 -5.80
CA TYR A 42 -5.70 22.64 -6.13
C TYR A 42 -6.43 21.33 -5.84
N SER A 43 -7.13 21.23 -4.71
CA SER A 43 -7.98 20.07 -4.37
C SER A 43 -9.02 19.80 -5.46
N GLN A 44 -9.76 20.83 -5.91
CA GLN A 44 -10.74 20.68 -6.99
C GLN A 44 -10.09 20.28 -8.33
N LYS A 45 -8.89 20.80 -8.64
CA LYS A 45 -8.13 20.41 -9.83
C LYS A 45 -7.77 18.92 -9.80
N LEU A 46 -7.31 18.43 -8.65
CA LEU A 46 -6.99 17.02 -8.44
C LEU A 46 -8.24 16.15 -8.58
N LEU A 47 -9.35 16.50 -7.92
CA LEU A 47 -10.60 15.75 -7.99
C LEU A 47 -11.19 15.70 -9.41
N LYS A 48 -11.11 16.81 -10.16
CA LYS A 48 -11.49 16.84 -11.58
C LYS A 48 -10.62 15.91 -12.43
N GLY A 49 -9.31 15.89 -12.17
CA GLY A 49 -8.39 14.95 -12.80
C GLY A 49 -8.73 13.50 -12.46
N ALA A 50 -8.99 13.21 -11.19
CA ALA A 50 -9.39 11.89 -10.70
C ALA A 50 -10.65 11.39 -11.40
N ALA A 51 -11.70 12.22 -11.48
CA ALA A 51 -12.95 11.87 -12.16
C ALA A 51 -12.76 11.61 -13.67
N THR A 52 -11.87 12.38 -14.31
CA THR A 52 -11.55 12.21 -15.74
C THR A 52 -10.89 10.85 -15.99
N VAL A 53 -9.86 10.52 -15.21
CA VAL A 53 -9.13 9.26 -15.37
C VAL A 53 -9.98 8.07 -14.90
N TYR A 54 -10.80 8.23 -13.87
CA TYR A 54 -11.75 7.21 -13.44
C TYR A 54 -12.74 6.85 -14.55
N LYS A 55 -13.28 7.86 -15.26
CA LYS A 55 -14.18 7.63 -16.40
C LYS A 55 -13.48 6.84 -17.50
N PHE A 56 -12.23 7.17 -17.82
CA PHE A 56 -11.41 6.41 -18.77
C PHE A 56 -11.20 4.97 -18.31
N ALA A 57 -10.80 4.75 -17.06
CA ALA A 57 -10.57 3.43 -16.48
C ALA A 57 -11.82 2.55 -16.44
N ARG A 58 -13.00 3.16 -16.27
CA ARG A 58 -14.30 2.46 -16.18
C ARG A 58 -15.02 2.31 -17.51
N ASP A 59 -14.43 2.75 -18.61
CA ASP A 59 -15.03 2.60 -19.94
C ASP A 59 -15.30 1.12 -20.25
N PRO A 60 -16.56 0.72 -20.49
CA PRO A 60 -16.89 -0.67 -20.82
C PRO A 60 -16.24 -1.18 -22.11
N GLY A 61 -15.83 -0.30 -23.03
CA GLY A 61 -15.15 -0.65 -24.29
C GLY A 61 -13.64 -0.85 -24.17
N HIS A 62 -13.01 -0.44 -23.06
CA HIS A 62 -11.56 -0.37 -22.92
C HIS A 62 -11.08 -1.02 -21.61
N ARG A 63 -11.13 -2.37 -21.55
CA ARG A 63 -10.83 -3.16 -20.34
C ARG A 63 -9.64 -4.11 -20.44
N THR A 64 -8.72 -3.82 -21.34
CA THR A 64 -7.41 -4.48 -21.43
C THR A 64 -6.45 -3.84 -20.42
N PRO A 65 -5.83 -4.61 -19.50
CA PRO A 65 -4.75 -4.17 -18.61
C PRO A 65 -3.66 -3.40 -19.34
N TYR A 66 -3.09 -2.38 -18.69
CA TYR A 66 -2.12 -1.48 -19.34
C TYR A 66 -0.83 -2.17 -19.82
N SER A 67 -0.45 -3.28 -19.17
CA SER A 67 0.77 -4.04 -19.49
C SER A 67 0.54 -5.12 -20.53
N GLN A 68 -0.71 -5.57 -20.77
CA GLN A 68 -0.98 -6.79 -21.53
C GLN A 68 -0.45 -6.70 -22.97
N GLY A 69 0.49 -7.57 -23.32
CA GLY A 69 1.09 -7.61 -24.66
C GLY A 69 2.07 -6.47 -24.94
N ASN A 70 2.34 -5.60 -23.96
CA ASN A 70 3.30 -4.53 -24.10
C ASN A 70 4.69 -4.99 -23.67
N ARG A 71 5.53 -5.34 -24.65
CA ARG A 71 6.91 -5.82 -24.46
C ARG A 71 7.84 -4.89 -23.65
N TYR A 72 7.48 -3.62 -23.49
CA TYR A 72 8.28 -2.64 -22.74
C TYR A 72 7.81 -2.46 -21.29
N ILE A 73 6.63 -2.97 -20.93
CA ILE A 73 6.01 -2.80 -19.60
C ILE A 73 5.88 -4.15 -18.91
N GLU A 74 5.34 -5.14 -19.60
CA GLU A 74 5.03 -6.48 -19.08
C GLU A 74 6.22 -7.15 -18.36
N PRO A 75 7.48 -7.07 -18.84
CA PRO A 75 8.61 -7.68 -18.13
C PRO A 75 8.99 -7.00 -16.80
N PHE A 76 8.47 -5.80 -16.51
CA PHE A 76 8.87 -5.00 -15.35
C PHE A 76 7.72 -4.83 -14.35
N TYR A 77 6.57 -4.35 -14.82
CA TYR A 77 5.38 -4.11 -14.01
C TYR A 77 4.17 -4.74 -14.69
N ASN A 78 4.10 -6.07 -14.67
CA ASN A 78 2.95 -6.77 -15.24
C ASN A 78 1.72 -6.67 -14.33
N SER A 79 0.60 -6.21 -14.88
CA SER A 79 -0.69 -6.25 -14.22
C SER A 79 -1.24 -7.68 -14.11
N THR A 80 -1.78 -8.03 -12.95
CA THR A 80 -2.52 -9.28 -12.74
C THR A 80 -4.03 -9.15 -12.92
N GLY A 81 -4.55 -7.92 -13.06
CA GLY A 81 -5.97 -7.64 -13.15
C GLY A 81 -6.29 -6.17 -12.92
N TYR A 82 -7.58 -5.83 -12.87
CA TYR A 82 -8.05 -4.45 -12.62
C TYR A 82 -9.25 -4.39 -11.67
N TRP A 83 -9.72 -5.54 -11.18
CA TRP A 83 -10.95 -5.61 -10.39
C TRP A 83 -10.74 -5.06 -8.97
N ASP A 84 -9.55 -5.22 -8.43
CA ASP A 84 -9.13 -4.61 -7.17
C ASP A 84 -8.88 -3.10 -7.33
N GLU A 85 -8.32 -2.62 -8.44
CA GLU A 85 -8.22 -1.18 -8.73
C GLU A 85 -9.58 -0.52 -8.88
N TYR A 86 -10.58 -1.22 -9.43
CA TYR A 86 -11.95 -0.74 -9.45
C TYR A 86 -12.51 -0.54 -8.05
N MET A 87 -12.26 -1.47 -7.14
CA MET A 87 -12.69 -1.35 -5.74
C MET A 87 -11.93 -0.25 -5.00
N TRP A 88 -10.62 -0.18 -5.19
CA TRP A 88 -9.72 0.83 -4.63
C TRP A 88 -10.08 2.25 -5.06
N SER A 89 -10.20 2.46 -6.37
CA SER A 89 -10.52 3.77 -6.94
C SER A 89 -11.95 4.20 -6.62
N ALA A 90 -12.92 3.30 -6.60
CA ALA A 90 -14.28 3.63 -6.20
C ALA A 90 -14.36 4.09 -4.73
N ALA A 91 -13.63 3.42 -3.83
CA ALA A 91 -13.56 3.83 -2.43
C ALA A 91 -12.96 5.24 -2.27
N TRP A 92 -11.81 5.51 -2.90
CA TRP A 92 -11.17 6.84 -2.85
C TRP A 92 -12.00 7.93 -3.51
N MET A 93 -12.59 7.66 -4.67
CA MET A 93 -13.49 8.61 -5.35
C MET A 93 -14.71 8.93 -4.49
N PHE A 94 -15.26 7.94 -3.80
CA PHE A 94 -16.36 8.18 -2.85
C PHE A 94 -15.92 9.09 -1.70
N TYR A 95 -14.77 8.83 -1.08
CA TYR A 95 -14.28 9.63 0.04
C TYR A 95 -13.99 11.08 -0.37
N ALA A 96 -13.42 11.28 -1.56
CA ALA A 96 -13.04 12.59 -2.04
C ALA A 96 -14.22 13.44 -2.55
N SER A 97 -15.30 12.83 -3.02
CA SER A 97 -16.41 13.54 -3.68
C SER A 97 -17.75 13.45 -2.98
N GLY A 98 -17.95 12.47 -2.10
CA GLY A 98 -19.25 12.13 -1.54
C GLY A 98 -20.29 11.60 -2.53
N ASN A 99 -19.92 11.41 -3.80
CA ASN A 99 -20.86 10.97 -4.82
C ASN A 99 -21.24 9.50 -4.61
N LYS A 100 -22.53 9.28 -4.33
CA LYS A 100 -23.10 7.96 -4.01
C LYS A 100 -22.91 6.92 -5.11
N SER A 101 -22.74 7.31 -6.37
CA SER A 101 -22.50 6.36 -7.46
C SER A 101 -21.22 5.53 -7.24
N TYR A 102 -20.21 6.12 -6.60
CA TYR A 102 -18.95 5.42 -6.33
C TYR A 102 -19.10 4.36 -5.24
N ILE A 103 -19.77 4.67 -4.12
CA ILE A 103 -20.01 3.66 -3.08
C ILE A 103 -20.99 2.58 -3.56
N GLN A 104 -22.03 2.94 -4.32
CA GLN A 104 -22.93 1.98 -4.95
C GLN A 104 -22.18 0.96 -5.82
N PHE A 105 -21.19 1.42 -6.60
CA PHE A 105 -20.34 0.54 -7.37
C PHE A 105 -19.36 -0.25 -6.49
N ALA A 106 -18.74 0.39 -5.50
CA ALA A 106 -17.80 -0.25 -4.57
C ALA A 106 -18.46 -1.37 -3.75
N THR A 107 -19.78 -1.32 -3.53
CA THR A 107 -20.54 -2.34 -2.80
C THR A 107 -21.45 -3.17 -3.69
N ASP A 108 -21.42 -3.01 -5.01
CA ASP A 108 -22.17 -3.86 -5.94
C ASP A 108 -21.69 -5.31 -5.78
N PRO A 109 -22.55 -6.30 -5.46
CA PRO A 109 -22.11 -7.67 -5.18
C PRO A 109 -21.28 -8.33 -6.28
N ARG A 110 -21.37 -7.85 -7.53
CA ARG A 110 -20.57 -8.35 -8.66
C ARG A 110 -19.11 -7.92 -8.55
N LEU A 111 -18.82 -6.76 -7.98
CA LEU A 111 -17.46 -6.24 -7.85
C LEU A 111 -16.58 -7.10 -6.91
N PRO A 112 -16.93 -7.36 -5.64
CA PRO A 112 -16.15 -8.24 -4.78
C PRO A 112 -16.09 -9.67 -5.31
N LYS A 113 -17.15 -10.14 -5.99
CA LYS A 113 -17.14 -11.47 -6.64
C LYS A 113 -16.06 -11.54 -7.73
N ASN A 114 -15.99 -10.56 -8.64
CA ASN A 114 -15.01 -10.53 -9.72
C ASN A 114 -13.59 -10.28 -9.22
N ALA A 115 -13.44 -9.43 -8.19
CA ALA A 115 -12.17 -9.18 -7.51
C ALA A 115 -11.73 -10.34 -6.61
N LYS A 116 -12.55 -11.39 -6.46
CA LYS A 116 -12.34 -12.51 -5.54
C LYS A 116 -12.13 -12.06 -4.09
N ALA A 117 -12.74 -10.94 -3.71
CA ALA A 117 -12.55 -10.24 -2.45
C ALA A 117 -12.79 -11.14 -1.23
N PHE A 118 -13.78 -12.03 -1.30
CA PHE A 118 -14.18 -12.89 -0.18
C PHE A 118 -13.62 -14.31 -0.28
N LEU A 119 -12.76 -14.59 -1.26
CA LEU A 119 -12.04 -15.86 -1.32
C LEU A 119 -10.85 -15.80 -0.36
N GLN A 120 -10.72 -16.81 0.51
CA GLN A 120 -9.65 -16.91 1.48
C GLN A 120 -8.34 -17.43 0.86
N ILE A 121 -7.88 -16.77 -0.21
CA ILE A 121 -6.62 -17.08 -0.90
C ILE A 121 -5.53 -16.21 -0.28
N PRO A 122 -4.49 -16.79 0.38
CA PRO A 122 -3.47 -16.01 1.09
C PRO A 122 -2.80 -14.91 0.23
N ASP A 123 -2.46 -15.22 -1.02
CA ASP A 123 -1.78 -14.28 -1.93
C ASP A 123 -2.63 -13.04 -2.27
N LEU A 124 -3.95 -13.18 -2.31
CA LEU A 124 -4.86 -12.03 -2.48
C LEU A 124 -4.85 -11.11 -1.26
N GLY A 125 -4.38 -11.61 -0.11
CA GLY A 125 -4.18 -10.86 1.12
C GLY A 125 -2.91 -10.01 1.17
N VAL A 126 -2.07 -10.01 0.13
CA VAL A 126 -0.78 -9.30 0.12
C VAL A 126 -0.90 -7.98 -0.63
N PHE A 127 -0.90 -6.86 0.09
CA PHE A 127 -0.99 -5.51 -0.48
C PHE A 127 0.31 -5.09 -1.18
N SER A 128 0.21 -4.60 -2.41
CA SER A 128 1.36 -4.20 -3.22
C SER A 128 0.99 -3.19 -4.30
N TRP A 129 1.98 -2.78 -5.11
CA TRP A 129 1.75 -1.94 -6.28
C TRP A 129 0.88 -2.61 -7.34
N ASP A 130 0.68 -3.94 -7.29
CA ASP A 130 -0.14 -4.71 -8.24
C ASP A 130 -1.47 -5.14 -7.60
N ASN A 131 -1.49 -5.59 -6.34
CA ASN A 131 -2.72 -6.02 -5.66
C ASN A 131 -3.18 -5.02 -4.58
N LYS A 132 -4.36 -4.41 -4.76
CA LYS A 132 -4.93 -3.36 -3.90
C LYS A 132 -6.03 -3.90 -3.01
N LEU A 133 -6.42 -5.15 -3.20
CA LEU A 133 -7.57 -5.77 -2.55
C LEU A 133 -7.54 -5.59 -1.02
N PRO A 134 -6.44 -5.87 -0.28
CA PRO A 134 -6.42 -5.69 1.17
C PRO A 134 -6.55 -4.22 1.59
N GLY A 135 -5.98 -3.30 0.82
CA GLY A 135 -6.09 -1.87 1.06
C GLY A 135 -7.50 -1.34 0.82
N ALA A 136 -8.14 -1.76 -0.28
CA ALA A 136 -9.50 -1.39 -0.62
C ALA A 136 -10.52 -1.94 0.40
N GLN A 137 -10.33 -3.19 0.85
CA GLN A 137 -11.13 -3.78 1.92
C GLN A 137 -10.98 -3.01 3.24
N LEU A 138 -9.76 -2.62 3.61
CA LEU A 138 -9.52 -1.84 4.82
C LEU A 138 -10.17 -0.45 4.74
N LEU A 139 -10.12 0.23 3.58
CA LEU A 139 -10.86 1.47 3.37
C LEU A 139 -12.36 1.24 3.55
N LEU A 140 -12.96 0.27 2.86
CA LEU A 140 -14.40 0.03 2.98
C LEU A 140 -14.80 -0.41 4.41
N THR A 141 -13.91 -1.09 5.13
CA THR A 141 -14.06 -1.39 6.56
C THR A 141 -14.11 -0.11 7.40
N ARG A 142 -13.24 0.88 7.12
CA ARG A 142 -13.28 2.20 7.77
C ARG A 142 -14.66 2.86 7.62
N LEU A 143 -15.21 2.82 6.41
CA LEU A 143 -16.54 3.38 6.13
C LEU A 143 -17.61 2.72 6.99
N ARG A 144 -17.57 1.38 7.09
CA ARG A 144 -18.51 0.61 7.92
C ARG A 144 -18.38 0.96 9.40
N LEU A 145 -17.15 1.01 9.92
CA LEU A 145 -16.90 1.24 11.34
C LEU A 145 -17.29 2.66 11.77
N PHE A 146 -17.03 3.67 10.94
CA PHE A 146 -17.19 5.07 11.36
C PHE A 146 -18.48 5.73 10.88
N LEU A 147 -18.97 5.41 9.67
CA LEU A 147 -20.22 5.99 9.15
C LEU A 147 -21.40 5.02 9.16
N ASN A 148 -21.15 3.71 9.27
CA ASN A 148 -22.15 2.65 9.39
C ASN A 148 -23.40 2.80 8.49
N PRO A 149 -23.25 3.02 7.17
CA PRO A 149 -24.36 3.51 6.34
C PRO A 149 -25.56 2.55 6.19
N GLY A 150 -25.46 1.31 6.66
CA GLY A 150 -26.54 0.34 6.65
C GLY A 150 -26.94 -0.10 5.24
N TYR A 151 -28.20 -0.49 5.07
CA TYR A 151 -28.74 -0.92 3.79
C TYR A 151 -28.73 0.23 2.75
N PRO A 152 -28.38 0.00 1.47
CA PRO A 152 -28.07 -1.29 0.82
C PRO A 152 -26.59 -1.71 0.86
N TYR A 153 -25.74 -0.98 1.59
CA TYR A 153 -24.28 -1.17 1.55
C TYR A 153 -23.79 -2.27 2.49
N GLU A 154 -24.56 -2.55 3.56
CA GLU A 154 -24.11 -3.36 4.69
C GLU A 154 -23.63 -4.77 4.32
N GLU A 155 -24.25 -5.45 3.36
CA GLU A 155 -23.86 -6.82 2.98
C GLU A 155 -22.40 -6.87 2.52
N SER A 156 -22.03 -6.03 1.54
CA SER A 156 -20.67 -5.95 1.02
C SER A 156 -19.71 -5.39 2.06
N LEU A 157 -20.11 -4.34 2.80
CA LEU A 157 -19.28 -3.73 3.83
C LEU A 157 -18.95 -4.71 4.97
N SER A 158 -19.90 -5.53 5.40
CA SER A 158 -19.69 -6.59 6.39
C SER A 158 -18.71 -7.64 5.87
N GLY A 159 -18.85 -8.04 4.60
CA GLY A 159 -17.90 -8.92 3.93
C GLY A 159 -16.47 -8.36 3.92
N TYR A 160 -16.30 -7.08 3.57
CA TYR A 160 -14.99 -6.42 3.56
C TYR A 160 -14.37 -6.35 4.95
N HIS A 161 -15.17 -6.05 5.98
CA HIS A 161 -14.71 -6.04 7.37
C HIS A 161 -14.26 -7.44 7.82
N ASN A 162 -15.05 -8.48 7.54
CA ASN A 162 -14.70 -9.85 7.88
C ASN A 162 -13.38 -10.28 7.20
N THR A 163 -13.24 -10.04 5.89
CA THR A 163 -12.00 -10.37 5.18
C THR A 163 -10.81 -9.54 5.66
N THR A 164 -11.02 -8.27 6.04
CA THR A 164 -9.98 -7.45 6.66
C THR A 164 -9.50 -8.07 7.97
N GLY A 165 -10.42 -8.50 8.84
CA GLY A 165 -10.10 -9.21 10.09
C GLY A 165 -9.29 -10.49 9.82
N ILE A 166 -9.74 -11.33 8.89
CA ILE A 166 -9.02 -12.55 8.46
C ILE A 166 -7.62 -12.19 7.93
N ASN A 167 -7.50 -11.15 7.11
CA ASN A 167 -6.22 -10.68 6.59
C ASN A 167 -5.27 -10.20 7.71
N MET A 168 -5.79 -9.64 8.80
CA MET A 168 -5.00 -9.32 10.00
C MET A 168 -4.58 -10.58 10.76
N CYS A 169 -5.47 -11.56 10.90
CA CYS A 169 -5.14 -12.86 11.49
C CYS A 169 -3.97 -13.53 10.76
N MET A 170 -3.94 -13.47 9.43
CA MET A 170 -2.88 -14.07 8.62
C MET A 170 -1.48 -13.53 8.92
N LYS A 171 -1.36 -12.34 9.51
CA LYS A 171 -0.08 -11.71 9.86
C LYS A 171 0.47 -12.19 11.21
N LEU A 172 -0.37 -12.81 12.03
CA LEU A 172 0.01 -13.25 13.38
C LEU A 172 0.79 -14.56 13.32
N GLN A 173 1.91 -14.60 14.04
CA GLN A 173 2.82 -15.76 14.07
C GLN A 173 2.14 -17.07 14.47
N ARG A 174 1.07 -17.00 15.29
CA ARG A 174 0.31 -18.17 15.73
C ARG A 174 -0.17 -19.05 14.57
N PHE A 175 -0.55 -18.45 13.44
CA PHE A 175 -1.14 -19.18 12.31
C PHE A 175 -0.10 -19.70 11.32
N ASN A 176 1.17 -19.28 11.45
CA ASN A 176 2.30 -19.77 10.65
C ASN A 176 2.03 -19.89 9.13
N LEU A 177 1.27 -18.94 8.56
CA LEU A 177 0.87 -19.01 7.14
C LEU A 177 2.00 -18.60 6.19
N TRP A 178 2.98 -17.84 6.69
CA TRP A 178 4.06 -17.25 5.90
C TRP A 178 5.44 -17.80 6.27
N GLY A 179 5.49 -19.04 6.75
CA GLY A 179 6.74 -19.76 7.03
C GLY A 179 7.47 -19.37 8.32
N CYS A 180 6.85 -18.55 9.18
CA CYS A 180 7.40 -18.15 10.47
C CYS A 180 6.65 -18.85 11.62
N SER A 181 7.18 -19.98 12.11
CA SER A 181 6.61 -20.71 13.25
C SER A 181 7.04 -20.12 14.59
N TYR A 182 6.19 -20.26 15.62
CA TYR A 182 6.53 -19.96 17.01
C TYR A 182 7.77 -20.79 17.42
N GLY A 183 8.86 -20.11 17.82
CA GLY A 183 10.13 -20.76 18.16
C GLY A 183 11.19 -20.81 17.04
N GLY A 184 11.05 -20.04 15.96
CA GLY A 184 12.12 -19.88 14.96
C GLY A 184 12.27 -21.05 13.98
N GLY A 185 11.15 -21.62 13.52
CA GLY A 185 11.16 -22.63 12.46
C GLY A 185 11.84 -22.16 11.16
N MET A 186 12.32 -23.11 10.36
CA MET A 186 13.07 -22.92 9.11
C MET A 186 12.47 -21.83 8.20
N GLY A 187 13.06 -20.63 8.18
CA GLY A 187 12.73 -19.56 7.22
C GLY A 187 12.47 -18.16 7.80
N CYS A 188 12.50 -17.96 9.12
CA CYS A 188 12.31 -16.64 9.74
C CYS A 188 13.07 -16.47 11.08
N ALA A 189 14.36 -16.80 11.14
CA ALA A 189 15.12 -16.72 12.40
C ALA A 189 15.12 -15.28 12.99
N GLY A 190 15.08 -14.26 12.12
CA GLY A 190 15.01 -12.85 12.50
C GLY A 190 13.60 -12.27 12.67
N GLY A 191 12.52 -13.01 12.40
CA GLY A 191 11.14 -12.54 12.60
C GLY A 191 10.52 -11.68 11.48
N LEU A 192 11.19 -11.56 10.31
CA LEU A 192 10.62 -10.90 9.13
C LEU A 192 9.56 -11.78 8.44
N ILE A 193 8.36 -11.24 8.23
CA ILE A 193 7.28 -11.93 7.52
C ILE A 193 7.61 -12.15 6.03
N GLN A 194 7.45 -13.38 5.54
CA GLN A 194 7.80 -13.78 4.15
C GLN A 194 6.58 -13.82 3.22
N LEU A 195 5.94 -12.67 2.99
CA LEU A 195 4.73 -12.54 2.15
C LEU A 195 4.95 -12.80 0.65
N ASN A 196 6.21 -12.81 0.22
CA ASN A 196 6.61 -13.05 -1.18
C ASN A 196 7.17 -14.46 -1.40
N HIS A 197 6.92 -15.40 -0.48
CA HIS A 197 7.36 -16.81 -0.56
C HIS A 197 8.89 -16.97 -0.68
N GLY A 198 9.65 -16.07 -0.05
CA GLY A 198 11.11 -16.06 -0.07
C GLY A 198 11.73 -15.59 -1.39
N ARG A 199 10.93 -14.99 -2.28
CA ARG A 199 11.42 -14.29 -3.48
C ARG A 199 12.21 -13.03 -3.08
N PRO A 200 12.91 -12.38 -4.02
CA PRO A 200 13.60 -11.11 -3.76
C PRO A 200 12.68 -9.97 -3.27
N GLN A 201 13.32 -8.95 -2.69
CA GLN A 201 12.69 -7.70 -2.25
C GLN A 201 11.52 -7.86 -1.24
N PRO A 202 11.67 -8.64 -0.14
CA PRO A 202 10.57 -8.89 0.80
C PRO A 202 10.15 -7.66 1.61
N LEU A 203 11.04 -6.69 1.83
CA LEU A 203 10.78 -5.59 2.77
C LEU A 203 9.58 -4.72 2.36
N GLN A 204 9.35 -4.53 1.06
CA GLN A 204 8.19 -3.76 0.58
C GLN A 204 6.85 -4.36 1.05
N TYR A 205 6.75 -5.69 1.10
CA TYR A 205 5.54 -6.37 1.53
C TYR A 205 5.41 -6.34 3.06
N ALA A 206 6.54 -6.49 3.77
CA ALA A 206 6.57 -6.41 5.23
C ALA A 206 6.12 -5.04 5.75
N VAL A 207 6.62 -3.94 5.16
CA VAL A 207 6.20 -2.58 5.57
C VAL A 207 4.75 -2.29 5.20
N ASN A 208 4.27 -2.77 4.04
CA ASN A 208 2.86 -2.68 3.68
C ASN A 208 1.96 -3.41 4.68
N ALA A 209 2.34 -4.63 5.09
CA ALA A 209 1.60 -5.39 6.07
C ALA A 209 1.62 -4.74 7.46
N ALA A 210 2.76 -4.17 7.85
CA ALA A 210 2.90 -3.40 9.09
C ALA A 210 1.97 -2.18 9.09
N PHE A 211 1.95 -1.41 8.00
CA PHE A 211 1.05 -0.27 7.84
C PHE A 211 -0.43 -0.67 7.97
N LEU A 212 -0.88 -1.68 7.21
CA LEU A 212 -2.28 -2.11 7.27
C LEU A 212 -2.68 -2.65 8.65
N ALA A 213 -1.78 -3.37 9.34
CA ALA A 213 -2.03 -3.86 10.69
C ALA A 213 -2.14 -2.73 11.71
N SER A 214 -1.21 -1.77 11.68
CA SER A 214 -1.25 -0.59 12.54
C SER A 214 -2.51 0.24 12.30
N LEU A 215 -2.85 0.49 11.04
CA LEU A 215 -4.01 1.30 10.67
C LEU A 215 -5.33 0.65 11.08
N TYR A 216 -5.46 -0.68 10.93
CA TYR A 216 -6.65 -1.40 11.41
C TYR A 216 -6.76 -1.38 12.93
N ALA A 217 -5.64 -1.52 13.66
CA ALA A 217 -5.64 -1.35 15.11
C ALA A 217 -6.14 0.05 15.50
N ASP A 218 -5.73 1.10 14.79
CA ASP A 218 -6.23 2.46 15.03
C ASP A 218 -7.72 2.60 14.73
N TYR A 219 -8.26 1.85 13.76
CA TYR A 219 -9.70 1.83 13.50
C TYR A 219 -10.49 1.16 14.63
N LEU A 220 -9.98 0.05 15.14
CA LEU A 220 -10.59 -0.66 16.25
C LEU A 220 -10.65 0.25 17.48
N ASP A 221 -9.54 0.90 17.84
CA ASP A 221 -9.50 1.80 18.99
C ASP A 221 -10.42 3.01 18.82
N ALA A 222 -10.42 3.66 17.64
CA ALA A 222 -11.31 4.79 17.37
C ALA A 222 -12.80 4.40 17.37
N ALA A 223 -13.12 3.13 17.09
CA ALA A 223 -14.45 2.58 17.19
C ALA A 223 -14.77 1.99 18.59
N ASN A 224 -13.86 2.11 19.56
CA ASN A 224 -13.97 1.49 20.89
C ASN A 224 -14.15 -0.05 20.85
N ILE A 225 -13.50 -0.70 19.89
CA ILE A 225 -13.50 -2.15 19.73
C ILE A 225 -12.17 -2.69 20.29
N PRO A 226 -12.16 -3.45 21.38
CA PRO A 226 -10.92 -3.83 22.07
C PRO A 226 -10.07 -4.88 21.32
N GLY A 227 -10.62 -5.50 20.26
CA GLY A 227 -9.98 -6.60 19.56
C GLY A 227 -10.88 -7.25 18.52
N TYR A 228 -10.45 -8.41 18.03
CA TYR A 228 -11.12 -9.12 16.95
C TYR A 228 -10.85 -10.63 17.05
N ASP A 229 -11.74 -11.41 16.46
CA ASP A 229 -11.67 -12.86 16.48
C ASP A 229 -10.95 -13.41 15.25
N CYS A 230 -10.05 -14.36 15.49
CA CYS A 230 -9.36 -15.16 14.50
C CYS A 230 -9.75 -16.64 14.67
N GLY A 231 -10.98 -16.98 14.27
CA GLY A 231 -11.56 -18.30 14.54
C GLY A 231 -11.84 -18.46 16.03
N PRO A 232 -11.28 -19.46 16.73
CA PRO A 232 -11.52 -19.66 18.16
C PRO A 232 -10.65 -18.75 19.06
N TYR A 233 -9.81 -17.89 18.49
CA TYR A 233 -8.84 -17.08 19.23
C TYR A 233 -9.18 -15.60 19.17
N TYR A 234 -9.24 -14.96 20.32
CA TYR A 234 -9.38 -13.50 20.44
C TYR A 234 -8.00 -12.81 20.45
N PHE A 235 -7.87 -11.71 19.71
CA PHE A 235 -6.67 -10.87 19.69
C PHE A 235 -7.01 -9.41 19.97
N SER A 236 -6.20 -8.75 20.80
CA SER A 236 -6.31 -7.31 21.03
C SER A 236 -5.77 -6.50 19.85
N ALA A 237 -6.20 -5.24 19.72
CA ALA A 237 -5.62 -4.29 18.77
C ALA A 237 -4.10 -4.12 18.98
N ASP A 238 -3.62 -4.20 20.22
CA ASP A 238 -2.18 -4.13 20.56
C ASP A 238 -1.35 -5.28 19.98
N SER A 239 -1.96 -6.44 19.72
CA SER A 239 -1.28 -7.55 19.05
C SER A 239 -0.86 -7.16 17.63
N LEU A 240 -1.68 -6.37 16.94
CA LEU A 240 -1.38 -5.87 15.60
C LEU A 240 -0.33 -4.76 15.61
N ARG A 241 -0.36 -3.88 16.61
CA ARG A 241 0.69 -2.86 16.81
C ARG A 241 2.04 -3.48 17.11
N SER A 242 2.05 -4.52 17.95
CA SER A 242 3.26 -5.28 18.27
C SER A 242 3.84 -5.94 17.02
N PHE A 243 2.99 -6.56 16.20
CA PHE A 243 3.39 -7.08 14.89
C PHE A 243 3.97 -5.97 14.00
N ALA A 244 3.24 -4.88 13.78
CA ALA A 244 3.68 -3.79 12.91
C ALA A 244 5.01 -3.17 13.37
N THR A 245 5.15 -2.93 14.68
CA THR A 245 6.37 -2.44 15.32
C THR A 245 7.53 -3.40 15.09
N SER A 246 7.33 -4.71 15.23
CA SER A 246 8.38 -5.70 15.00
C SER A 246 8.93 -5.66 13.56
N GLN A 247 8.05 -5.50 12.56
CA GLN A 247 8.47 -5.48 11.16
C GLN A 247 9.22 -4.19 10.81
N VAL A 248 8.78 -3.04 11.32
CA VAL A 248 9.49 -1.78 11.13
C VAL A 248 10.82 -1.78 11.90
N ASN A 249 10.87 -2.28 13.13
CA ASN A 249 12.12 -2.42 13.87
C ASN A 249 13.11 -3.34 13.17
N TYR A 250 12.64 -4.45 12.57
CA TYR A 250 13.46 -5.31 11.73
C TYR A 250 14.11 -4.52 10.58
N VAL A 251 13.32 -3.71 9.86
CA VAL A 251 13.83 -2.83 8.78
C VAL A 251 14.85 -1.83 9.31
N LEU A 252 14.64 -1.28 10.50
CA LEU A 252 15.47 -0.24 11.10
C LEU A 252 16.75 -0.76 11.78
N GLY A 253 16.85 -2.06 12.07
CA GLY A 253 18.09 -2.69 12.53
C GLY A 253 17.94 -3.80 13.56
N ASP A 254 16.74 -4.07 14.06
CA ASP A 254 16.50 -5.21 14.96
C ASP A 254 16.30 -6.51 14.18
N ASN A 255 17.40 -6.93 13.54
CA ASN A 255 17.50 -8.13 12.75
C ASN A 255 18.81 -8.87 13.08
N PRO A 256 18.98 -10.14 12.64
CA PRO A 256 20.18 -10.92 12.93
C PRO A 256 21.49 -10.28 12.47
N ARG A 257 21.44 -9.38 11.47
CA ARG A 257 22.62 -8.66 10.97
C ARG A 257 22.93 -7.37 11.74
N LYS A 258 22.06 -6.95 12.67
CA LYS A 258 22.15 -5.68 13.42
C LYS A 258 22.47 -4.51 12.47
N MET A 259 21.72 -4.45 11.38
CA MET A 259 21.95 -3.55 10.25
C MET A 259 20.63 -2.93 9.81
N SER A 260 20.58 -1.61 9.65
CA SER A 260 19.43 -0.97 9.03
C SER A 260 19.36 -1.32 7.55
N TYR A 261 18.17 -1.54 7.02
CA TYR A 261 17.90 -1.64 5.58
C TYR A 261 17.46 -0.30 4.97
N VAL A 262 17.48 0.79 5.75
CA VAL A 262 17.25 2.15 5.28
C VAL A 262 18.59 2.86 5.15
N VAL A 263 18.91 3.29 3.93
CA VAL A 263 20.19 3.91 3.61
C VAL A 263 20.34 5.23 4.38
N GLY A 264 21.49 5.42 5.05
CA GLY A 264 21.77 6.60 5.85
C GLY A 264 21.13 6.62 7.23
N TYR A 265 20.42 5.56 7.64
CA TYR A 265 19.85 5.43 8.99
C TYR A 265 20.64 4.43 9.84
N GLY A 266 20.86 4.77 11.12
CA GLY A 266 21.64 3.96 12.05
C GLY A 266 23.14 3.94 11.75
N ARG A 267 23.90 3.15 12.52
CA ARG A 267 25.37 3.06 12.40
C ARG A 267 25.85 2.10 11.30
N ASN A 268 25.00 1.18 10.88
CA ASN A 268 25.31 0.13 9.90
C ASN A 268 24.15 0.02 8.90
N TYR A 269 24.41 0.36 7.63
CA TYR A 269 23.41 0.42 6.55
C TYR A 269 24.07 0.12 5.18
N PRO A 270 23.30 -0.20 4.11
CA PRO A 270 23.84 -0.59 2.81
C PRO A 270 24.57 0.58 2.15
N LYS A 271 25.77 0.32 1.63
CA LYS A 271 26.61 1.32 0.96
C LYS A 271 26.71 1.08 -0.55
N HIS A 272 26.22 -0.05 -1.06
CA HIS A 272 26.33 -0.46 -2.47
C HIS A 272 24.95 -0.60 -3.12
N VAL A 273 24.15 0.47 -3.03
CA VAL A 273 22.76 0.51 -3.51
C VAL A 273 22.68 0.44 -5.04
N HIS A 274 21.81 -0.40 -5.59
CA HIS A 274 21.53 -0.53 -7.03
C HIS A 274 20.79 0.71 -7.56
N HIS A 275 21.49 1.85 -7.63
CA HIS A 275 20.90 3.12 -8.03
C HIS A 275 21.90 3.97 -8.85
N ARG A 276 21.50 4.39 -10.05
CA ARG A 276 22.38 5.11 -10.99
C ARG A 276 22.83 6.47 -10.46
N GLY A 277 21.89 7.27 -9.94
CA GLY A 277 22.23 8.57 -9.36
C GLY A 277 23.08 8.49 -8.09
N ALA A 278 23.02 7.36 -7.38
CA ALA A 278 23.81 7.17 -6.16
C ALA A 278 25.22 6.65 -6.48
N SER A 279 25.36 5.81 -7.52
CA SER A 279 26.60 5.09 -7.83
C SER A 279 27.60 5.88 -8.67
N ILE A 280 27.19 6.94 -9.35
CA ILE A 280 28.04 7.74 -10.25
C ILE A 280 28.43 9.05 -9.56
N PRO A 281 29.73 9.38 -9.45
CA PRO A 281 30.17 10.59 -8.75
C PRO A 281 29.80 11.87 -9.50
N HIS A 282 29.66 12.96 -8.74
CA HIS A 282 29.49 14.30 -9.29
C HIS A 282 30.86 14.99 -9.45
N ASN A 283 31.61 14.60 -10.48
CA ASN A 283 32.99 15.06 -10.74
C ASN A 283 33.13 15.86 -12.05
N GLY A 284 32.03 16.35 -12.62
CA GLY A 284 32.01 17.03 -13.92
C GLY A 284 32.18 16.12 -15.14
N VAL A 285 32.42 14.81 -14.98
CA VAL A 285 32.56 13.87 -16.10
C VAL A 285 31.20 13.28 -16.48
N LYS A 286 30.83 13.41 -17.76
CA LYS A 286 29.66 12.72 -18.31
C LYS A 286 30.00 11.28 -18.65
N TYR A 287 29.17 10.34 -18.20
CA TYR A 287 29.33 8.91 -18.48
C TYR A 287 28.20 8.45 -19.39
N SER A 288 28.49 7.73 -20.47
CA SER A 288 27.46 7.10 -21.32
C SER A 288 26.71 5.98 -20.58
N CYS A 289 25.72 5.34 -21.24
CA CYS A 289 24.99 4.21 -20.65
C CYS A 289 25.96 3.06 -20.34
N LYS A 290 26.73 2.64 -21.36
CA LYS A 290 27.77 1.61 -21.26
C LYS A 290 28.89 2.03 -20.32
N GLY A 291 29.32 3.30 -20.37
CA GLY A 291 30.31 3.83 -19.42
C GLY A 291 29.85 3.79 -17.96
N GLY A 292 28.53 3.88 -17.73
CA GLY A 292 27.92 3.71 -16.41
C GLY A 292 28.06 2.32 -15.80
N TRP A 293 28.34 1.28 -16.60
CA TRP A 293 28.48 -0.08 -16.09
C TRP A 293 29.70 -0.23 -15.19
N LYS A 294 30.77 0.54 -15.45
CA LYS A 294 31.91 0.67 -14.53
C LYS A 294 31.45 1.04 -13.12
N TRP A 295 30.50 1.97 -13.00
CA TRP A 295 29.95 2.39 -11.71
C TRP A 295 28.97 1.37 -11.15
N ARG A 296 28.24 0.60 -11.96
CA ARG A 296 27.45 -0.53 -11.46
C ARG A 296 28.35 -1.60 -10.80
N ASP A 297 29.50 -1.88 -11.41
CA ASP A 297 30.38 -3.00 -11.04
C ASP A 297 31.51 -2.59 -10.08
N ALA A 298 31.63 -1.30 -9.74
CA ALA A 298 32.64 -0.80 -8.82
C ALA A 298 32.43 -1.33 -7.39
N LYS A 299 33.52 -1.82 -6.78
CA LYS A 299 33.54 -2.35 -5.40
C LYS A 299 33.54 -1.27 -4.31
N THR A 300 33.75 -0.01 -4.69
CA THR A 300 33.67 1.11 -3.75
C THR A 300 32.22 1.42 -3.43
N ALA A 301 31.99 1.96 -2.22
CA ALA A 301 30.68 2.49 -1.82
C ALA A 301 30.14 3.49 -2.85
N ASN A 302 28.81 3.64 -2.89
CA ASN A 302 28.16 4.68 -3.67
C ASN A 302 28.70 6.06 -3.25
N PRO A 303 29.21 6.89 -4.18
CA PRO A 303 29.75 8.21 -3.85
C PRO A 303 28.68 9.17 -3.31
N ASN A 304 27.41 8.98 -3.67
CA ASN A 304 26.30 9.77 -3.16
C ASN A 304 25.40 8.88 -2.29
N THR A 305 25.19 9.28 -1.04
CA THR A 305 24.30 8.56 -0.13
C THR A 305 22.84 8.89 -0.46
N ILE A 306 22.05 7.87 -0.81
CA ILE A 306 20.61 8.01 -1.09
C ILE A 306 19.81 7.86 0.22
N THR A 307 19.93 8.86 1.09
CA THR A 307 19.34 8.84 2.43
C THR A 307 17.84 8.57 2.40
N GLY A 308 17.37 7.65 3.25
CA GLY A 308 15.97 7.27 3.38
C GLY A 308 15.50 6.17 2.42
N ALA A 309 16.31 5.78 1.44
CA ALA A 309 15.95 4.68 0.54
C ALA A 309 15.97 3.34 1.28
N MET A 310 14.85 2.62 1.24
CA MET A 310 14.77 1.25 1.74
C MET A 310 15.19 0.30 0.63
N VAL A 311 16.21 -0.51 0.86
CA VAL A 311 16.65 -1.52 -0.11
C VAL A 311 15.67 -2.71 -0.14
N GLY A 312 15.79 -3.59 -1.14
CA GLY A 312 14.98 -4.81 -1.24
C GLY A 312 15.04 -5.71 0.00
N GLY A 313 16.21 -5.78 0.65
CA GLY A 313 16.40 -6.46 1.93
C GLY A 313 16.92 -7.89 1.81
N PRO A 314 16.85 -8.68 2.89
CA PRO A 314 17.50 -9.99 2.98
C PRO A 314 16.73 -11.10 2.23
N ASP A 315 17.35 -12.28 2.10
CA ASP A 315 16.65 -13.50 1.71
C ASP A 315 15.86 -14.09 2.89
N ARG A 316 15.14 -15.19 2.63
CA ARG A 316 14.37 -15.94 3.65
C ARG A 316 15.20 -16.52 4.81
N PHE A 317 16.52 -16.35 4.81
CA PHE A 317 17.41 -16.83 5.87
C PHE A 317 18.12 -15.66 6.56
N ASP A 318 17.57 -14.44 6.46
CA ASP A 318 18.15 -13.22 7.01
C ASP A 318 19.54 -12.87 6.43
N ARG A 319 19.92 -13.49 5.30
CA ARG A 319 21.20 -13.20 4.63
C ARG A 319 21.02 -12.00 3.72
N PHE A 320 22.00 -11.11 3.71
CA PHE A 320 21.97 -9.90 2.90
C PHE A 320 23.32 -9.69 2.23
N SER A 321 23.30 -9.39 0.93
CA SER A 321 24.47 -9.07 0.14
C SER A 321 24.43 -7.60 -0.28
N ASP A 322 25.26 -6.76 0.36
CA ASP A 322 25.42 -5.35 -0.02
C ASP A 322 26.28 -5.25 -1.28
N SER A 323 25.67 -5.57 -2.42
CA SER A 323 26.31 -5.62 -3.72
C SER A 323 25.46 -4.89 -4.76
N ARG A 324 26.07 -3.90 -5.42
CA ARG A 324 25.37 -3.01 -6.36
C ARG A 324 24.80 -3.74 -7.59
N PRO A 325 25.47 -4.74 -8.20
CA PRO A 325 24.85 -5.53 -9.27
C PRO A 325 23.66 -6.38 -8.82
N ASN A 326 23.52 -6.64 -7.51
CA ASN A 326 22.52 -7.55 -6.96
C ASN A 326 21.23 -6.82 -6.58
N TYR A 327 20.46 -6.45 -7.61
CA TYR A 327 19.21 -5.70 -7.46
C TYR A 327 18.17 -6.41 -6.57
N ASN A 328 18.24 -7.74 -6.44
CA ASN A 328 17.37 -8.50 -5.54
C ASN A 328 17.44 -8.04 -4.07
N TYR A 329 18.61 -7.57 -3.63
CA TYR A 329 18.85 -7.13 -2.24
C TYR A 329 18.96 -5.62 -2.13
N THR A 330 19.61 -4.97 -3.10
CA THR A 330 20.08 -3.58 -2.96
C THR A 330 19.29 -2.56 -3.78
N GLU A 331 18.25 -2.97 -4.51
CA GLU A 331 17.39 -2.06 -5.26
C GLU A 331 16.33 -1.44 -4.34
N PRO A 332 16.29 -0.10 -4.22
CA PRO A 332 15.18 0.59 -3.59
C PRO A 332 14.07 0.85 -4.60
N THR A 333 12.81 0.83 -4.15
CA THR A 333 11.65 1.11 -5.00
C THR A 333 10.76 2.18 -4.37
N LEU A 334 10.11 2.98 -5.21
CA LEU A 334 9.11 3.96 -4.75
C LEU A 334 7.94 3.26 -4.04
N ALA A 335 7.50 2.12 -4.55
CA ALA A 335 6.43 1.32 -3.95
C ALA A 335 6.79 0.84 -2.53
N GLY A 336 8.01 0.34 -2.32
CA GLY A 336 8.46 -0.07 -0.99
C GLY A 336 8.61 1.11 -0.03
N ASN A 337 9.17 2.23 -0.49
CA ASN A 337 9.31 3.43 0.34
C ASN A 337 7.96 4.06 0.69
N ALA A 338 6.94 3.99 -0.18
CA ALA A 338 5.59 4.45 0.13
C ALA A 338 5.01 3.69 1.34
N GLY A 339 5.14 2.36 1.34
CA GLY A 339 4.75 1.51 2.47
C GLY A 339 5.54 1.80 3.74
N LEU A 340 6.86 2.01 3.65
CA LEU A 340 7.71 2.36 4.79
C LEU A 340 7.27 3.67 5.43
N VAL A 341 7.07 4.73 4.64
CA VAL A 341 6.62 6.04 5.14
C VAL A 341 5.25 5.91 5.80
N ALA A 342 4.32 5.19 5.18
CA ALA A 342 2.98 4.97 5.74
C ALA A 342 3.04 4.23 7.10
N ALA A 343 3.86 3.17 7.20
CA ALA A 343 4.04 2.42 8.43
C ALA A 343 4.73 3.24 9.54
N LEU A 344 5.72 4.06 9.19
CA LEU A 344 6.37 4.96 10.15
C LEU A 344 5.37 5.98 10.69
N VAL A 345 4.61 6.64 9.80
CA VAL A 345 3.59 7.63 10.20
C VAL A 345 2.53 7.01 11.09
N SER A 346 2.02 5.82 10.75
CA SER A 346 1.00 5.16 11.57
C SER A 346 1.55 4.86 12.98
N LEU A 347 2.74 4.27 13.08
CA LEU A 347 3.34 3.90 14.37
C LEU A 347 3.79 5.09 15.22
N THR A 348 4.18 6.21 14.62
CA THR A 348 4.52 7.44 15.37
C THR A 348 3.28 8.22 15.80
N SER A 349 2.19 8.16 15.04
CA SER A 349 0.96 8.89 15.39
C SER A 349 0.26 8.23 16.58
N THR A 350 0.36 6.91 16.72
CA THR A 350 -0.18 6.16 17.87
C THR A 350 0.53 6.47 19.20
N THR A 351 1.81 6.91 19.19
CA THR A 351 2.54 7.24 20.43
C THR A 351 2.27 8.66 20.91
N SER A 352 1.83 9.55 20.02
CA SER A 352 1.17 10.80 20.41
C SER A 352 -0.29 10.51 20.75
N SER A 353 -0.84 11.14 21.78
CA SER A 353 -2.21 10.95 22.29
C SER A 353 -3.36 11.31 21.32
N ALA A 354 -3.09 11.41 20.02
CA ALA A 354 -4.06 11.69 18.97
C ALA A 354 -4.28 10.42 18.15
N GLY A 355 -5.38 9.71 18.42
CA GLY A 355 -5.82 8.59 17.59
C GLY A 355 -6.11 9.02 16.14
N VAL A 356 -6.51 8.07 15.29
CA VAL A 356 -6.82 8.36 13.89
C VAL A 356 -7.98 9.38 13.77
N ASP A 357 -7.81 10.41 12.94
CA ASP A 357 -8.89 11.34 12.61
C ASP A 357 -9.99 10.60 11.85
N THR A 358 -11.17 10.50 12.47
CA THR A 358 -12.34 9.80 11.93
C THR A 358 -13.20 10.67 11.01
N ASN A 359 -12.93 11.98 10.92
CA ASN A 359 -13.81 12.94 10.26
C ASN A 359 -13.22 13.50 8.96
N THR A 360 -11.94 13.89 8.95
CA THR A 360 -11.35 14.63 7.82
C THR A 360 -11.47 13.90 6.49
N ILE A 361 -11.23 12.59 6.49
CA ILE A 361 -11.31 11.77 5.27
C ILE A 361 -12.72 11.67 4.68
N PHE A 362 -13.75 11.94 5.49
CA PHE A 362 -15.16 11.94 5.08
C PHE A 362 -15.74 13.35 4.92
N SER A 363 -14.92 14.40 4.94
CA SER A 363 -15.41 15.78 4.89
C SER A 363 -16.27 16.11 3.66
N ALA A 364 -16.09 15.39 2.54
CA ALA A 364 -16.92 15.52 1.34
C ALA A 364 -18.14 14.56 1.33
N VAL A 365 -18.21 13.58 2.24
CA VAL A 365 -19.26 12.55 2.25
C VAL A 365 -20.52 13.10 2.91
N PRO A 366 -21.65 13.21 2.19
CA PRO A 366 -22.90 13.66 2.79
C PRO A 366 -23.48 12.58 3.72
N PRO A 367 -24.39 12.94 4.66
CA PRO A 367 -25.13 11.97 5.44
C PRO A 367 -25.79 10.91 4.54
N LEU A 368 -25.56 9.64 4.87
CA LEU A 368 -26.00 8.50 4.05
C LEU A 368 -27.38 7.98 4.45
N TYR A 369 -27.91 8.39 5.60
CA TYR A 369 -29.26 8.09 6.06
C TYR A 369 -30.27 9.15 5.57
N PRO A 370 -31.57 8.82 5.49
CA PRO A 370 -32.60 9.85 5.40
C PRO A 370 -32.47 10.80 6.59
N GLY A 371 -32.65 12.11 6.38
CA GLY A 371 -32.84 13.03 7.49
C GLY A 371 -34.00 12.55 8.36
N SER A 372 -33.91 12.73 9.68
CA SER A 372 -35.01 12.38 10.59
C SER A 372 -36.32 12.96 10.04
N PRO A 373 -37.40 12.17 9.93
CA PRO A 373 -38.68 12.73 9.52
C PRO A 373 -39.05 13.86 10.48
N PRO A 374 -39.67 14.95 10.00
CA PRO A 374 -40.13 16.02 10.87
C PRO A 374 -41.01 15.43 11.99
N PRO A 375 -40.96 15.98 13.22
CA PRO A 375 -41.79 15.49 14.31
C PRO A 375 -43.25 15.41 13.86
N PRO A 376 -43.99 14.36 14.26
CA PRO A 376 -45.40 14.24 13.90
C PRO A 376 -46.14 15.51 14.33
N ALA A 377 -47.11 15.93 13.51
CA ALA A 377 -47.93 17.09 13.83
C ALA A 377 -48.52 16.92 15.25
N PRO A 378 -48.53 17.98 16.09
CA PRO A 378 -49.08 17.89 17.44
C PRO A 378 -50.50 17.34 17.37
N TRP A 379 -50.75 16.28 18.12
CA TRP A 379 -52.04 15.62 18.20
C TRP A 379 -53.10 16.66 18.57
N LYS A 380 -54.10 16.84 17.70
CA LYS A 380 -55.29 17.63 17.99
C LYS A 380 -56.39 16.66 18.47
N PRO A 381 -56.83 16.77 19.73
CA PRO A 381 -57.89 15.93 20.30
C PRO A 381 -59.19 15.97 19.50
#